data_AF-A0A0N5ARX0-F1
#
_entry.id   AF-A0A0N5ARX0-F1
#
_cell.length_a   1.000
_cell.length_b   1.000
_cell.length_c   1.000
_cell.angle_alpha   90.00
_cell.angle_beta   90.00
_cell.angle_gamma   90.00
#
_symmetry.space_group_name_H-M   'P 1'
#
loop_
_entity.id
_entity.type
_entity.pdbx_description
1 polymer ?
#
loop_
_entity_poly.entity_id
_entity_poly.type
_entity_poly.pdbx_seq_one_letter_code
_entity_poly.pdbx_strand_id
1 'polypeptide(L)'
;MRYLLVESKNRLTVTFVDFIPVLRTLGADVLEKHLAQCRRQIATLLSDPQVFINLDDPHNLRVCEDTLNSCSLYLTQIARVWHGVFSNTVFAKALGNIVAFLLDSIIRIILGTDDIREYDANISAKLIAQILMKMEELFKFDNSKQSSIHRFVESQYFRLKEVLFCLNASLLLIHSRWCSGKGPLAQWLQPNELRHLIKALFQASEQREKVLKIIG
;
A
#
# COMPACT_ATOMS: atom_id res chain seq x y z
N MET A 1 -37.09 -38.56 -54.93
CA MET A 1 -36.07 -39.17 -54.07
C MET A 1 -34.90 -38.20 -53.94
N ARG A 2 -34.56 -37.82 -52.70
CA ARG A 2 -33.24 -37.35 -52.19
C ARG A 2 -32.68 -36.06 -52.80
N TYR A 3 -32.87 -34.90 -52.16
CA TYR A 3 -31.95 -34.32 -51.16
C TYR A 3 -30.47 -34.44 -51.54
N LEU A 4 -29.80 -33.30 -51.73
CA LEU A 4 -28.73 -32.86 -50.82
C LEU A 4 -28.32 -31.41 -51.10
N LEU A 5 -28.58 -30.58 -50.08
CA LEU A 5 -27.92 -29.32 -49.80
C LEU A 5 -26.40 -29.53 -49.81
N VAL A 6 -25.65 -28.61 -50.42
CA VAL A 6 -24.33 -28.27 -49.89
C VAL A 6 -24.28 -26.75 -49.84
N GLU A 7 -24.60 -26.27 -48.65
CA GLU A 7 -24.28 -24.94 -48.14
C GLU A 7 -22.86 -24.55 -48.58
N SER A 8 -22.73 -23.43 -49.29
CA SER A 8 -21.46 -22.72 -49.42
C SER A 8 -21.11 -22.16 -48.06
N LYS A 9 -20.51 -23.03 -47.24
CA LYS A 9 -19.91 -22.78 -45.95
C LYS A 9 -19.03 -21.52 -46.07
N ASN A 10 -19.49 -20.43 -45.49
CA ASN A 10 -18.71 -19.22 -45.27
C ASN A 10 -17.46 -19.63 -44.49
N ARG A 11 -16.35 -19.91 -45.17
CA ARG A 11 -15.07 -20.18 -44.52
C ARG A 11 -14.57 -18.85 -44.00
N LEU A 12 -14.99 -18.51 -42.78
CA LEU A 12 -14.34 -17.44 -42.01
C LEU A 12 -12.87 -17.84 -41.87
N THR A 13 -12.00 -17.20 -42.67
CA THR A 13 -10.55 -17.34 -42.55
C THR A 13 -10.15 -16.74 -41.22
N VAL A 14 -9.89 -17.59 -40.23
CA VAL A 14 -9.32 -17.18 -38.94
C VAL A 14 -7.90 -16.69 -39.20
N THR A 15 -7.64 -15.45 -38.81
CA THR A 15 -6.35 -14.78 -38.93
C THR A 15 -5.65 -14.69 -37.59
N PHE A 16 -4.35 -14.37 -37.59
CA PHE A 16 -3.60 -14.14 -36.35
C PHE A 16 -4.24 -13.06 -35.46
N VAL A 17 -4.87 -12.05 -36.08
CA VAL A 17 -5.52 -10.93 -35.36
C VAL A 17 -6.68 -11.40 -34.51
N ASP A 18 -7.37 -12.47 -34.92
CA ASP A 18 -8.51 -13.04 -34.19
C ASP A 18 -8.07 -13.71 -32.86
N PHE A 19 -6.79 -14.10 -32.74
CA PHE A 19 -6.23 -14.66 -31.51
C PHE A 19 -5.76 -13.60 -30.52
N ILE A 20 -5.52 -12.36 -30.96
CA ILE A 20 -4.98 -11.29 -30.11
C ILE A 20 -5.91 -11.00 -28.92
N PRO A 21 -7.25 -10.87 -29.07
CA PRO A 21 -8.14 -10.66 -27.94
C PRO A 21 -8.07 -11.81 -26.92
N VAL A 22 -8.07 -13.05 -27.38
CA VAL A 22 -8.00 -14.24 -26.53
C VAL A 22 -6.69 -14.27 -25.74
N LEU A 23 -5.57 -13.98 -26.39
CA LEU A 23 -4.26 -13.91 -25.74
C LEU A 23 -4.21 -12.78 -24.69
N ARG A 24 -4.80 -11.62 -24.99
CA ARG A 24 -4.90 -10.50 -24.03
C ARG A 24 -5.72 -10.87 -22.81
N THR A 25 -6.86 -11.52 -22.98
CA THR A 25 -7.69 -11.99 -21.87
C THR A 25 -6.93 -13.00 -21.02
N LEU A 26 -6.30 -14.00 -21.64
CA LEU A 26 -5.52 -14.99 -20.90
C LEU A 26 -4.36 -14.35 -20.14
N GLY A 27 -3.64 -13.41 -20.76
CA GLY A 27 -2.56 -12.66 -20.12
C GLY A 27 -3.04 -11.83 -18.93
N ALA A 28 -4.19 -11.17 -19.06
CA ALA A 28 -4.81 -10.42 -17.97
C ALA A 28 -5.20 -11.33 -16.79
N ASP A 29 -5.81 -12.49 -17.07
CA ASP A 29 -6.19 -13.47 -16.03
C ASP A 29 -4.96 -14.01 -15.28
N VAL A 30 -3.87 -14.29 -16.00
CA VAL A 30 -2.61 -14.74 -15.38
C VAL A 30 -2.01 -13.62 -14.53
N LEU A 31 -1.99 -12.38 -15.02
CA LEU A 31 -1.49 -11.23 -14.27
C LEU A 31 -2.31 -11.02 -12.99
N GLU A 32 -3.64 -11.06 -13.06
CA GLU A 32 -4.50 -10.90 -11.88
C GLU A 32 -4.28 -11.99 -10.83
N LYS A 33 -4.14 -13.25 -11.26
CA LYS A 33 -3.78 -14.35 -10.34
C LYS A 33 -2.43 -14.11 -9.69
N HIS A 34 -1.44 -13.63 -10.45
CA HIS A 34 -0.13 -13.32 -9.93
C HIS A 34 -0.15 -12.13 -8.97
N LEU A 35 -0.90 -11.07 -9.26
CA LEU A 35 -1.12 -9.93 -8.35
C LEU A 35 -1.76 -10.39 -7.04
N ALA A 36 -2.77 -11.25 -7.11
CA ALA A 36 -3.40 -11.82 -5.92
C ALA A 36 -2.42 -12.66 -5.08
N GLN A 37 -1.54 -13.43 -5.72
CA GLN A 37 -0.48 -14.16 -5.04
C GLN A 37 0.53 -13.21 -4.38
N CYS A 38 0.92 -12.13 -5.06
CA CYS A 38 1.84 -11.14 -4.49
C CYS A 38 1.27 -10.47 -3.24
N ARG A 39 -0.02 -10.07 -3.28
CA ARG A 39 -0.71 -9.54 -2.10
C ARG A 39 -0.75 -10.54 -0.95
N ARG A 40 -1.02 -11.83 -1.23
CA ARG A 40 -0.96 -12.87 -0.20
C ARG A 40 0.43 -13.01 0.41
N GLN A 41 1.49 -12.93 -0.39
CA GLN A 41 2.85 -13.01 0.15
C GLN A 41 3.18 -11.82 1.06
N ILE A 42 2.78 -10.62 0.68
CA ILE A 42 2.90 -9.44 1.57
C ILE A 42 2.11 -9.65 2.87
N ALA A 43 0.89 -10.17 2.79
CA ALA A 43 0.08 -10.46 3.97
C ALA A 43 0.73 -11.52 4.89
N THR A 44 1.37 -12.53 4.32
CA THR A 44 2.12 -13.54 5.08
C THR A 44 3.34 -12.94 5.75
N LEU A 45 4.08 -12.06 5.07
CA LEU A 45 5.23 -11.37 5.67
C LEU A 45 4.80 -10.45 6.82
N LEU A 46 3.68 -9.74 6.66
CA LEU A 46 3.09 -8.85 7.68
C LEU A 46 2.00 -9.54 8.51
N SER A 47 2.13 -10.84 8.77
CA SER A 47 1.08 -11.60 9.49
C SER A 47 1.00 -11.28 10.98
N ASP A 48 2.10 -10.79 11.56
CA ASP A 48 2.17 -10.45 12.99
C ASP A 48 1.63 -9.01 13.22
N PRO A 49 0.47 -8.85 13.89
CA PRO A 49 -0.05 -7.52 14.21
C PRO A 49 0.79 -6.78 15.26
N GLN A 50 1.70 -7.45 15.96
CA GLN A 50 2.56 -6.86 16.98
C GLN A 50 3.95 -6.48 16.45
N VAL A 51 4.18 -6.54 15.13
CA VAL A 51 5.50 -6.28 14.52
C VAL A 51 6.10 -4.90 14.84
N PHE A 52 5.28 -3.94 15.30
CA PHE A 52 5.70 -2.58 15.67
C PHE A 52 5.71 -2.32 17.18
N ILE A 53 5.62 -3.37 18.01
CA ILE A 53 5.50 -3.27 19.46
C ILE A 53 6.77 -3.79 20.14
N ASN A 54 7.12 -3.23 21.29
CA ASN A 54 8.27 -3.68 22.09
C ASN A 54 9.60 -3.57 21.33
N LEU A 55 9.79 -2.49 20.56
CA LEU A 55 10.95 -2.28 19.69
C LEU A 55 12.22 -1.86 20.45
N ASP A 56 12.12 -1.62 21.76
CA ASP A 56 13.27 -1.47 22.66
C ASP A 56 13.96 -2.82 22.93
N ASP A 57 13.25 -3.94 22.73
CA ASP A 57 13.84 -5.26 22.70
C ASP A 57 14.60 -5.49 21.38
N PRO A 58 15.91 -5.82 21.42
CA PRO A 58 16.71 -6.00 20.20
C PRO A 58 16.23 -7.11 19.27
N HIS A 59 15.58 -8.15 19.80
CA HIS A 59 15.04 -9.23 18.99
C HIS A 59 13.81 -8.75 18.21
N ASN A 60 12.86 -8.09 18.88
CA ASN A 60 11.66 -7.54 18.24
C ASN A 60 12.01 -6.46 17.21
N LEU A 61 12.97 -5.57 17.52
CA LEU A 61 13.47 -4.59 16.56
C LEU A 61 13.98 -5.27 15.29
N ARG A 62 14.81 -6.30 15.44
CA ARG A 62 15.33 -7.06 14.30
C ARG A 62 14.22 -7.74 13.51
N VAL A 63 13.25 -8.35 14.18
CA VAL A 63 12.09 -8.99 13.53
C VAL A 63 11.30 -7.96 12.72
N CYS A 64 11.08 -6.76 13.26
CA CYS A 64 10.44 -5.66 12.55
C CYS A 64 11.22 -5.26 11.29
N GLU A 65 12.53 -5.01 11.45
CA GLU A 65 13.42 -4.65 10.34
C GLU A 65 13.46 -5.73 9.25
N ASP A 66 13.64 -6.99 9.63
CA ASP A 66 13.70 -8.13 8.71
C ASP A 66 12.36 -8.31 7.97
N THR A 67 11.24 -8.13 8.66
CA THR A 67 9.89 -8.20 8.06
C THR A 67 9.69 -7.12 6.99
N LEU A 68 10.00 -5.87 7.32
CA LEU A 68 9.85 -4.74 6.39
C LEU A 68 10.85 -4.83 5.23
N ASN A 69 12.09 -5.24 5.51
CA ASN A 69 13.10 -5.46 4.47
C ASN A 69 12.70 -6.59 3.53
N SER A 70 12.10 -7.67 4.04
CA SER A 70 11.57 -8.77 3.23
C SER A 70 10.46 -8.30 2.29
N CYS A 71 9.52 -7.48 2.78
CA CYS A 71 8.48 -6.88 1.95
C CYS A 71 9.07 -6.02 0.82
N SER A 72 10.04 -5.15 1.15
CA SER A 72 10.69 -4.30 0.16
C SER A 72 11.51 -5.09 -0.85
N LEU A 73 12.26 -6.10 -0.40
CA LEU A 73 13.08 -6.95 -1.27
C LEU A 73 12.19 -7.71 -2.26
N TYR A 74 11.09 -8.28 -1.76
CA TYR A 74 10.12 -8.99 -2.58
C TYR A 74 9.55 -8.10 -3.70
N LEU A 75 9.11 -6.88 -3.37
CA LEU A 75 8.59 -5.94 -4.36
C LEU A 75 9.66 -5.48 -5.36
N THR A 76 10.88 -5.22 -4.91
CA THR A 76 11.99 -4.86 -5.79
C THR A 76 12.32 -5.98 -6.78
N GLN A 77 12.28 -7.24 -6.34
CA GLN A 77 12.51 -8.40 -7.21
C GLN A 77 11.41 -8.52 -8.27
N ILE A 78 10.14 -8.38 -7.88
CA ILE A 78 9.01 -8.39 -8.82
C ILE A 78 9.16 -7.24 -9.83
N ALA A 79 9.42 -6.03 -9.33
CA ALA A 79 9.59 -4.84 -10.15
C ALA A 79 10.67 -5.05 -11.22
N ARG A 80 11.82 -5.62 -10.82
CA ARG A 80 12.92 -5.92 -11.75
C ARG A 80 12.50 -6.87 -12.88
N VAL A 81 11.74 -7.91 -12.56
CA VAL A 81 11.26 -8.88 -13.57
C VAL A 81 10.26 -8.21 -14.52
N TRP A 82 9.32 -7.44 -14.00
CA TRP A 82 8.25 -6.85 -14.79
C TRP A 82 8.69 -5.67 -15.66
N HIS A 83 9.71 -4.92 -15.26
CA HIS A 83 10.21 -3.76 -16.02
C HIS A 83 10.68 -4.14 -17.43
N GLY A 84 11.15 -5.38 -17.64
CA GLY A 84 11.55 -5.89 -18.97
C GLY A 84 10.39 -6.46 -19.81
N VAL A 85 9.19 -6.58 -19.24
CA VAL A 85 8.06 -7.31 -19.84
C VAL A 85 6.89 -6.38 -20.16
N PHE A 86 6.61 -5.42 -19.29
CA PHE A 86 5.47 -4.52 -19.42
C PHE A 86 5.86 -3.14 -19.92
N SER A 87 4.91 -2.46 -20.58
CA SER A 87 5.01 -1.01 -20.78
C SER A 87 4.98 -0.30 -19.43
N ASN A 88 5.60 0.89 -19.35
CA ASN A 88 5.66 1.69 -18.12
C ASN A 88 4.29 1.88 -17.45
N THR A 89 3.22 2.08 -18.24
CA THR A 89 1.86 2.24 -17.71
C THR A 89 1.29 0.96 -17.09
N VAL A 90 1.46 -0.19 -17.75
CA VAL A 90 0.96 -1.48 -17.24
C VAL A 90 1.78 -1.89 -16.02
N PHE A 91 3.09 -1.74 -16.09
CA PHE A 91 4.00 -1.95 -14.97
C PHE A 91 3.58 -1.14 -13.74
N ALA A 92 3.42 0.18 -13.89
CA ALA A 92 3.13 1.06 -12.77
C ALA A 92 1.76 0.78 -12.14
N LYS A 93 0.75 0.41 -12.95
CA LYS A 93 -0.56 0.00 -12.44
C LYS A 93 -0.49 -1.32 -11.67
N ALA A 94 0.18 -2.32 -12.23
CA ALA A 94 0.33 -3.64 -11.61
C ALA A 94 1.14 -3.54 -10.30
N LEU A 95 2.28 -2.86 -10.33
CA LEU A 95 3.11 -2.68 -9.13
C LEU A 95 2.42 -1.79 -8.10
N GLY A 96 1.77 -0.72 -8.56
CA GLY A 96 0.96 0.17 -7.73
C GLY A 96 -0.12 -0.57 -6.94
N ASN A 97 -0.75 -1.60 -7.53
CA ASN A 97 -1.71 -2.44 -6.84
C ASN A 97 -1.09 -3.17 -5.62
N ILE A 98 0.10 -3.77 -5.77
CA ILE A 98 0.74 -4.51 -4.68
C ILE A 98 1.33 -3.53 -3.65
N VAL A 99 1.92 -2.42 -4.09
CA VAL A 99 2.44 -1.39 -3.20
C VAL A 99 1.31 -0.76 -2.38
N ALA A 100 0.17 -0.45 -2.99
CA ALA A 100 -1.03 0.01 -2.27
C ALA A 100 -1.39 -0.97 -1.15
N PHE A 101 -1.42 -2.26 -1.44
CA PHE A 101 -1.71 -3.29 -0.45
C PHE A 101 -0.68 -3.33 0.69
N LEU A 102 0.62 -3.18 0.40
CA LEU A 102 1.66 -3.09 1.43
C LEU A 102 1.45 -1.87 2.33
N LEU A 103 1.32 -0.67 1.75
CA LEU A 103 1.18 0.57 2.52
C LEU A 103 -0.08 0.53 3.41
N ASP A 104 -1.17 0.02 2.85
CA ASP A 104 -2.43 -0.16 3.55
C ASP A 104 -2.37 -1.23 4.66
N SER A 105 -1.62 -2.32 4.46
CA SER A 105 -1.38 -3.31 5.51
C SER A 105 -0.62 -2.71 6.69
N ILE A 106 0.40 -1.89 6.43
CA ILE A 106 1.13 -1.15 7.46
C ILE A 106 0.21 -0.18 8.20
N ILE A 107 -0.62 0.59 7.46
CA ILE A 107 -1.60 1.50 8.05
C ILE A 107 -2.55 0.73 8.99
N ARG A 108 -3.08 -0.41 8.56
CA ARG A 108 -4.01 -1.22 9.36
C ARG A 108 -3.37 -1.73 10.64
N ILE A 109 -2.10 -2.16 10.60
CA ILE A 109 -1.40 -2.62 11.80
C ILE A 109 -1.27 -1.45 12.78
N ILE A 110 -0.76 -0.30 12.34
CA ILE A 110 -0.60 0.88 13.21
C ILE A 110 -1.93 1.39 13.77
N LEU A 111 -2.97 1.49 12.93
CA LEU A 111 -4.30 1.94 13.36
C LEU A 111 -5.08 0.88 14.15
N GLY A 112 -4.58 -0.36 14.22
CA GLY A 112 -5.16 -1.45 15.02
C GLY A 112 -4.47 -1.66 16.35
N THR A 113 -3.40 -0.91 16.65
CA THR A 113 -2.66 -1.01 17.91
C THR A 113 -3.27 -0.11 18.96
N ASP A 114 -3.66 -0.68 20.10
CA ASP A 114 -4.30 0.04 21.20
C ASP A 114 -3.36 0.94 22.02
N ASP A 115 -2.08 0.57 22.16
CA ASP A 115 -1.07 1.32 22.91
C ASP A 115 0.27 1.31 22.16
N ILE A 116 0.76 2.50 21.80
CA ILE A 116 2.01 2.70 21.08
C ILE A 116 2.89 3.57 21.97
N ARG A 117 3.90 2.96 22.57
CA ARG A 117 4.89 3.68 23.40
C ARG A 117 5.65 4.68 22.53
N GLU A 118 6.09 5.78 23.12
CA GLU A 118 6.82 6.84 22.40
C GLU A 118 8.06 6.30 21.66
N TYR A 119 8.78 5.35 22.27
CA TYR A 119 9.91 4.69 21.63
C TYR A 119 9.47 3.92 20.38
N ASP A 120 8.42 3.10 20.49
CA ASP A 120 7.87 2.31 19.39
C ASP A 120 7.36 3.20 18.26
N ALA A 121 6.66 4.30 18.58
CA ALA A 121 6.19 5.27 17.59
C ALA A 121 7.35 5.88 16.78
N ASN A 122 8.39 6.33 17.47
CA ASN A 122 9.56 6.95 16.85
C ASN A 122 10.34 5.97 15.96
N ILE A 123 10.54 4.72 16.40
CA ILE A 123 11.22 3.70 15.59
C ILE A 123 10.35 3.27 14.42
N SER A 124 9.08 2.98 14.65
CA SER A 124 8.11 2.62 13.60
C SER A 124 8.07 3.68 12.52
N ALA A 125 8.01 4.95 12.89
CA ALA A 125 8.04 6.04 11.94
C ALA A 125 9.30 6.04 11.05
N LYS A 126 10.48 5.85 11.63
CA LYS A 126 11.74 5.77 10.87
C LYS A 126 11.72 4.60 9.88
N LEU A 127 11.32 3.41 10.32
CA LEU A 127 11.29 2.21 9.48
C LEU A 127 10.25 2.33 8.37
N ILE A 128 9.06 2.84 8.68
CA ILE A 128 7.98 3.10 7.70
C ILE A 128 8.43 4.14 6.68
N ALA A 129 9.11 5.21 7.10
CA ALA A 129 9.64 6.22 6.18
C ALA A 129 10.66 5.61 5.20
N GLN A 130 11.54 4.72 5.68
CA GLN A 130 12.48 4.00 4.82
C GLN A 130 11.77 3.12 3.79
N ILE A 131 10.71 2.40 4.20
CA ILE A 131 9.89 1.63 3.26
C ILE A 131 9.23 2.52 2.24
N LEU A 132 8.64 3.65 2.65
CA LEU A 132 8.01 4.59 1.73
C LEU A 132 8.99 5.14 0.69
N MET A 133 10.21 5.50 1.11
CA MET A 133 11.28 5.92 0.19
C MET A 133 11.65 4.80 -0.80
N LYS A 134 11.85 3.57 -0.32
CA LYS A 134 12.14 2.43 -1.21
C LYS A 134 11.01 2.20 -2.22
N MET A 135 9.74 2.35 -1.80
CA MET A 135 8.60 2.24 -2.71
C MET A 135 8.58 3.38 -3.73
N GLU A 136 8.87 4.61 -3.32
CA GLU A 136 8.97 5.77 -4.21
C GLU A 136 10.00 5.55 -5.34
N GLU A 137 11.16 4.94 -5.04
CA GLU A 137 12.19 4.63 -6.04
C GLU A 137 11.66 3.70 -7.15
N LEU A 138 10.75 2.77 -6.84
CA LEU A 138 10.21 1.83 -7.83
C LEU A 138 9.31 2.50 -8.89
N PHE A 139 8.90 3.75 -8.67
CA PHE A 139 8.07 4.55 -9.60
C PHE A 139 8.82 5.71 -10.24
N LYS A 140 10.16 5.65 -10.25
CA LYS A 140 11.00 6.53 -11.06
C LYS A 140 11.25 5.89 -12.42
N PHE A 141 10.59 6.43 -13.44
CA PHE A 141 10.73 5.99 -14.83
C PHE A 141 11.68 6.91 -15.59
N ASP A 142 12.37 6.38 -16.60
CA ASP A 142 13.13 7.14 -17.59
C ASP A 142 14.14 8.15 -16.98
N ASN A 143 14.83 7.75 -15.92
CA ASN A 143 15.77 8.59 -15.14
C ASN A 143 15.16 9.87 -14.52
N SER A 144 13.83 9.91 -14.35
CA SER A 144 13.17 10.97 -13.60
C SER A 144 13.69 11.05 -12.17
N LYS A 145 13.99 12.28 -11.71
CA LYS A 145 14.33 12.54 -10.31
C LYS A 145 13.11 12.41 -9.39
N GLN A 146 11.90 12.59 -9.92
CA GLN A 146 10.66 12.59 -9.14
C GLN A 146 9.91 11.27 -9.29
N SER A 147 9.46 10.73 -8.16
CA SER A 147 8.62 9.54 -8.12
C SER A 147 7.19 9.84 -8.57
N SER A 148 6.63 8.95 -9.38
CA SER A 148 5.24 9.00 -9.82
C SER A 148 4.29 8.13 -8.98
N ILE A 149 4.74 7.60 -7.83
CA ILE A 149 3.97 6.68 -6.98
C ILE A 149 2.56 7.20 -6.65
N HIS A 150 2.44 8.50 -6.35
CA HIS A 150 1.19 9.15 -5.99
C HIS A 150 0.13 9.06 -7.09
N ARG A 151 0.52 8.88 -8.37
CA ARG A 151 -0.41 8.73 -9.50
C ARG A 151 -1.06 7.34 -9.55
N PHE A 152 -0.43 6.35 -8.93
CA PHE A 152 -0.86 4.93 -8.96
C PHE A 152 -1.30 4.40 -7.60
N VAL A 153 -0.90 5.07 -6.52
CA VAL A 153 -1.07 4.64 -5.12
C VAL A 153 -1.60 5.79 -4.24
N GLU A 154 -2.34 6.74 -4.82
CA GLU A 154 -2.67 8.04 -4.20
C GLU A 154 -3.17 7.92 -2.75
N SER A 155 -4.27 7.19 -2.56
CA SER A 155 -4.95 7.10 -1.26
C SER A 155 -4.05 6.51 -0.18
N GLN A 156 -3.45 5.34 -0.43
CA GLN A 156 -2.62 4.66 0.55
C GLN A 156 -1.30 5.41 0.80
N TYR A 157 -0.75 6.05 -0.23
CA TYR A 157 0.46 6.85 -0.13
C TYR A 157 0.26 8.06 0.79
N PHE A 158 -0.77 8.86 0.56
CA PHE A 158 -1.03 10.03 1.41
C PHE A 158 -1.55 9.65 2.79
N ARG A 159 -2.37 8.60 2.91
CA ARG A 159 -2.78 8.04 4.21
C ARG A 159 -1.57 7.64 5.05
N LEU A 160 -0.60 6.92 4.48
CA LEU A 160 0.58 6.50 5.22
C LEU A 160 1.43 7.71 5.64
N LYS A 161 1.52 8.75 4.81
CA LYS A 161 2.22 10.00 5.17
C LYS A 161 1.57 10.73 6.33
N GLU A 162 0.24 10.73 6.41
CA GLU A 162 -0.49 11.31 7.54
C GLU A 162 -0.37 10.46 8.82
N VAL A 163 -0.36 9.13 8.71
CA VAL A 163 -0.04 8.24 9.85
C VAL A 163 1.40 8.48 10.32
N LEU A 164 2.36 8.54 9.40
CA LEU A 164 3.77 8.83 9.69
C LEU A 164 3.95 10.20 10.37
N PHE A 165 3.18 11.20 9.94
CA PHE A 165 3.13 12.49 10.62
C PHE A 165 2.66 12.33 12.06
N CYS A 166 1.56 11.60 12.30
CA CYS A 166 1.02 11.41 13.65
C CYS A 166 2.01 10.69 14.58
N LEU A 167 2.72 9.66 14.10
CA LEU A 167 3.72 8.93 14.89
C LEU A 167 4.88 9.82 15.39
N ASN A 168 5.18 10.93 14.71
CA ASN A 168 6.26 11.85 15.07
C ASN A 168 5.77 13.19 15.66
N ALA A 169 4.46 13.44 15.65
CA ALA A 169 3.90 14.74 15.97
C ALA A 169 3.44 14.80 17.43
N SER A 170 3.56 15.98 18.03
CA SER A 170 2.87 16.25 19.30
C SER A 170 1.35 16.32 19.09
N LEU A 171 0.59 16.08 20.16
CA LEU A 171 -0.87 16.21 20.16
C LEU A 171 -1.35 17.56 19.61
N LEU A 172 -0.64 18.65 19.90
CA LEU A 172 -0.97 20.00 19.42
C LEU A 172 -0.80 20.11 17.89
N LEU A 173 0.27 19.53 17.33
CA LEU A 173 0.51 19.53 15.90
C LEU A 173 -0.53 18.67 15.16
N ILE A 174 -0.92 17.54 15.75
CA ILE A 174 -2.02 16.70 15.23
C ILE A 174 -3.33 17.47 15.21
N HIS A 175 -3.68 18.12 16.32
CA HIS A 175 -4.87 18.97 16.41
C HIS A 175 -4.86 20.10 15.35
N SER A 176 -3.73 20.79 15.20
CA SER A 176 -3.57 21.86 14.20
C SER A 176 -3.74 21.33 12.77
N ARG A 177 -3.13 20.18 12.44
CA ARG A 177 -3.22 19.56 11.11
C ARG A 177 -4.60 18.96 10.81
N TRP A 178 -5.36 18.58 11.82
CA TRP A 178 -6.77 18.21 11.69
C TRP A 178 -7.65 19.40 11.31
N CYS A 179 -7.39 20.57 11.92
CA CYS A 179 -8.09 21.84 11.66
C CYS A 179 -9.62 21.68 11.66
N SER A 180 -10.18 21.10 12.72
CA SER A 180 -11.63 20.84 12.86
C SER A 180 -12.26 20.12 11.65
N GLY A 181 -11.56 19.10 11.12
CA GLY A 181 -12.04 18.30 9.98
C GLY A 181 -11.81 18.93 8.61
N LYS A 182 -11.08 20.05 8.52
CA LYS A 182 -10.82 20.77 7.27
C LYS A 182 -9.35 20.75 6.84
N GLY A 183 -8.48 20.19 7.67
CA GLY A 183 -7.04 20.14 7.41
C GLY A 183 -6.59 18.91 6.61
N PRO A 184 -5.31 18.86 6.22
CA PRO A 184 -4.75 17.75 5.43
C PRO A 184 -4.99 16.37 6.05
N LEU A 185 -4.98 16.29 7.38
CA LEU A 185 -5.18 15.03 8.11
C LEU A 185 -6.61 14.49 7.89
N ALA A 186 -7.60 15.38 7.84
CA ALA A 186 -9.01 15.02 7.63
C ALA A 186 -9.34 14.60 6.20
N GLN A 187 -8.48 14.95 5.23
CA GLN A 187 -8.62 14.47 3.86
C GLN A 187 -8.34 12.97 3.74
N TRP A 188 -7.46 12.44 4.60
CA TRP A 188 -6.94 11.08 4.44
C TRP A 188 -7.34 10.14 5.58
N LEU A 189 -7.55 10.63 6.80
CA LEU A 189 -7.98 9.81 7.94
C LEU A 189 -9.40 10.16 8.38
N GLN A 190 -10.15 9.13 8.75
CA GLN A 190 -11.47 9.30 9.34
C GLN A 190 -11.37 9.77 10.80
N PRO A 191 -12.37 10.50 11.33
CA PRO A 191 -12.39 10.94 12.73
C PRO A 191 -12.14 9.81 13.73
N ASN A 192 -12.77 8.65 13.52
CA ASN A 192 -12.62 7.49 14.38
C ASN A 192 -11.20 6.89 14.35
N GLU A 193 -10.59 6.84 13.16
CA GLU A 193 -9.21 6.37 12.99
C GLU A 193 -8.25 7.29 13.75
N LEU A 194 -8.41 8.61 13.60
CA LEU A 194 -7.57 9.58 14.28
C LEU A 194 -7.77 9.55 15.80
N ARG A 195 -9.01 9.42 16.28
CA ARG A 195 -9.30 9.30 17.71
C ARG A 195 -8.67 8.07 18.32
N HIS A 196 -8.72 6.93 17.62
CA HIS A 196 -8.06 5.71 18.05
C HIS A 196 -6.54 5.92 18.11
N LEU A 197 -5.95 6.45 17.05
CA LEU A 197 -4.50 6.70 16.99
C LEU A 197 -4.01 7.68 18.07
N ILE A 198 -4.78 8.73 18.39
CA ILE A 198 -4.46 9.65 19.50
C ILE A 198 -4.50 8.93 20.86
N LYS A 199 -5.46 8.03 21.07
CA LYS A 199 -5.52 7.25 22.30
C LYS A 199 -4.35 6.29 22.42
N ALA A 200 -3.93 5.69 21.31
CA ALA A 200 -2.79 4.80 21.26
C ALA A 200 -1.45 5.51 21.49
N LEU A 201 -1.29 6.74 20.99
CA LEU A 201 -0.02 7.47 21.08
C LEU A 201 0.14 8.29 22.38
N PHE A 202 -0.96 8.71 23.01
CA PHE A 202 -0.92 9.65 24.12
C PHE A 202 -1.65 9.13 25.36
N GLN A 203 -0.93 9.17 26.48
CA GLN A 203 -1.48 8.89 27.80
C GLN A 203 -2.68 9.79 28.15
N ALA A 204 -3.53 9.30 29.05
CA ALA A 204 -4.73 10.01 29.47
C ALA A 204 -4.39 11.36 30.11
N SER A 205 -4.95 12.44 29.55
CA SER A 205 -4.78 13.79 30.04
C SER A 205 -5.97 14.67 29.67
N GLU A 206 -6.18 15.76 30.41
CA GLU A 206 -7.25 16.72 30.12
C GLU A 206 -7.12 17.33 28.71
N GLN A 207 -5.87 17.58 28.27
CA GLN A 207 -5.58 18.08 26.94
C GLN A 207 -5.97 17.08 25.84
N ARG A 208 -5.67 15.80 26.03
CA ARG A 208 -6.08 14.73 25.11
C ARG A 208 -7.59 14.67 24.99
N GLU A 209 -8.32 14.69 26.11
CA GLU A 209 -9.78 14.66 26.09
C GLU A 209 -10.39 15.88 25.40
N LYS A 210 -9.81 17.07 25.56
CA LYS A 210 -10.22 18.28 24.82
C LYS A 210 -10.06 18.10 23.31
N VAL A 211 -8.92 17.59 22.86
CA VAL A 211 -8.64 17.35 21.43
C VAL A 211 -9.56 16.28 20.86
N LEU A 212 -9.79 15.18 21.59
CA LEU A 212 -10.69 14.10 21.15
C LEU A 212 -12.11 14.59 20.93
N LYS A 213 -12.63 15.49 21.78
CA LYS A 213 -13.95 16.13 21.61
C LYS A 213 -14.07 16.98 20.34
N ILE A 214 -12.98 17.63 19.93
CA ILE A 214 -12.95 18.46 18.71
C ILE A 214 -12.96 17.61 17.44
N ILE A 215 -12.33 16.43 17.49
CA ILE A 215 -12.20 15.56 16.31
C ILE A 215 -13.54 14.92 15.92
N GLY A 216 -14.50 14.83 16.85
CA GLY A 216 -15.83 14.24 16.63
C GLY A 216 -15.91 12.82 17.12
#